data_AF-A0A963IZ51-F1
#
_entry.id   AF-A0A963IZ51-F1
#
_cell.length_a   1.000
_cell.length_b   1.000
_cell.length_c   1.000
_cell.angle_alpha   90.00
_cell.angle_beta   90.00
_cell.angle_gamma   90.00
#
_symmetry.space_group_name_H-M   'P 1'
#
loop_
_entity.id
_entity.type
_entity.pdbx_description
1 polymer ?
#
loop_
_entity_poly.entity_id
_entity_poly.type
_entity_poly.pdbx_seq_one_letter_code
_entity_poly.pdbx_strand_id
1 'polypeptide(L)' 'MKLSKLVIAATLVAAGASTLSTSALAQAKEQFFPLLSYRTGPYAPNGTPWANGKQDYLKMINAR' A
#
# COMPACT_ATOMS: atom_id res chain seq x y z
N MET A 1 36.01 -28.82 19.19
CA MET A 1 34.66 -28.79 19.81
C MET A 1 34.09 -27.38 19.99
N LYS A 2 34.86 -26.35 20.38
CA LYS A 2 34.34 -24.97 20.55
C LYS A 2 33.94 -24.31 19.21
N LEU A 3 34.73 -24.53 18.16
CA LEU A 3 34.46 -23.97 16.83
C LEU A 3 33.19 -24.54 16.19
N SER A 4 32.97 -25.86 16.29
CA SER A 4 31.76 -26.51 15.78
C SER A 4 30.49 -26.01 16.47
N LYS A 5 30.55 -25.74 17.79
CA LYS A 5 29.42 -25.14 18.53
C LYS A 5 29.16 -23.70 18.10
N LEU A 6 30.21 -22.95 17.77
CA LEU A 6 30.11 -21.58 17.25
C LEU A 6 29.48 -21.54 15.86
N VAL A 7 29.86 -22.46 14.98
CA VAL A 7 29.28 -22.61 13.64
C VAL A 7 27.79 -22.96 13.72
N ILE A 8 27.42 -23.90 14.59
CA ILE A 8 26.01 -24.30 14.79
C ILE A 8 25.19 -23.14 15.39
N ALA A 9 25.75 -22.39 16.34
CA ALA A 9 25.09 -21.21 16.89
C ALA A 9 24.88 -20.13 15.83
N ALA A 10 25.89 -19.88 14.98
CA ALA A 10 25.80 -18.89 13.91
C ALA A 10 24.75 -19.25 12.85
N THR A 11 24.65 -20.53 12.47
CA THR A 11 23.62 -20.98 11.51
C THR A 11 22.21 -20.90 12.09
N LEU A 12 22.03 -21.19 13.38
CA LEU A 12 20.73 -21.04 14.06
C LEU A 12 20.30 -19.57 14.15
N VAL A 13 21.23 -18.65 14.43
CA VAL A 13 20.94 -17.21 14.45
C VAL A 13 20.61 -16.70 13.05
N ALA A 14 21.34 -17.12 12.03
CA ALA A 14 21.06 -16.73 10.63
C ALA A 14 19.70 -17.28 10.14
N ALA A 15 19.34 -18.51 10.52
CA ALA A 15 18.05 -19.11 10.21
C ALA A 15 16.90 -18.47 11.00
N GLY A 16 17.14 -18.03 12.24
CA GLY A 16 16.17 -17.25 13.00
C GLY A 16 15.95 -15.86 12.40
N ALA A 17 17.03 -15.20 11.96
CA ALA A 17 16.96 -13.88 11.34
C ALA A 17 16.17 -13.86 10.02
N SER A 18 16.15 -14.94 9.24
CA SER A 18 15.34 -15.02 8.02
C SER A 18 13.83 -15.09 8.31
N THR A 19 13.41 -15.49 9.52
CA THR A 19 12.00 -15.45 9.96
C THR A 19 11.56 -14.06 10.44
N LEU A 20 12.51 -13.15 10.70
CA LEU A 20 12.24 -11.74 10.99
C LEU A 20 11.96 -10.90 9.74
N SER A 21 11.95 -11.53 8.56
CA SER A 21 11.38 -10.93 7.35
C SER A 21 9.93 -10.57 7.66
N THR A 22 9.64 -9.30 7.90
CA THR A 22 8.28 -8.81 7.98
C THR A 22 7.59 -9.23 6.69
N SER A 23 6.56 -10.06 6.81
CA SER A 23 5.75 -10.44 5.65
C SER A 23 5.30 -9.14 5.01
N ALA A 24 5.76 -8.87 3.78
CA ALA A 24 5.21 -7.78 3.00
C ALA A 24 3.73 -8.10 2.85
N LEU A 25 2.89 -7.38 3.61
CA LEU A 25 1.46 -7.55 3.54
C LEU A 25 1.09 -7.30 2.08
N ALA A 26 0.42 -8.27 1.44
CA ALA A 26 -0.12 -8.15 0.10
C ALA A 26 -1.33 -7.19 0.10
N GLN A 27 -1.16 -5.99 0.65
CA GLN A 27 -2.11 -4.92 0.47
C GLN A 27 -1.95 -4.38 -0.94
N ALA A 28 -3.06 -4.16 -1.61
CA ALA A 28 -3.06 -3.37 -2.83
C ALA A 28 -2.31 -2.07 -2.56
N LYS A 29 -1.30 -1.75 -3.37
CA LYS A 29 -0.58 -0.46 -3.32
C LYS A 29 -1.50 0.63 -3.86
N GLU A 30 -2.60 0.88 -3.17
CA GLU A 30 -3.54 1.92 -3.52
C GLU A 30 -2.95 3.28 -3.18
N GLN A 31 -2.94 4.18 -4.15
CA GLN A 31 -2.55 5.56 -3.91
C GLN A 31 -3.80 6.37 -3.56
N PHE A 32 -3.79 6.95 -2.36
CA PHE A 32 -4.88 7.81 -1.92
C PHE A 32 -4.79 9.18 -2.61
N PHE A 33 -5.86 9.54 -3.31
CA PHE A 33 -6.05 10.86 -3.90
C PHE A 33 -7.26 11.55 -3.28
N PRO A 34 -7.09 12.59 -2.45
CA PRO A 34 -8.23 13.30 -1.88
C PRO A 34 -9.09 13.94 -2.98
N LEU A 35 -10.42 13.89 -2.79
CA LEU A 35 -11.39 14.51 -3.68
C LEU A 35 -12.10 15.65 -2.95
N LEU A 36 -11.45 16.81 -2.94
CA LEU A 36 -12.03 18.04 -2.43
C LEU A 36 -13.06 18.53 -3.45
N SER A 37 -14.34 18.37 -3.16
CA SER A 37 -15.44 18.77 -4.04
C SER A 37 -16.57 19.42 -3.26
N TYR A 38 -17.22 20.41 -3.88
CA TYR A 38 -18.43 21.03 -3.37
C TYR A 38 -19.63 20.44 -4.13
N ARG A 39 -20.40 19.60 -3.45
CA ARG A 39 -21.59 18.94 -4.03
C ARG A 39 -22.91 19.56 -3.60
N THR A 40 -22.86 20.60 -2.77
CA THR A 40 -24.02 21.32 -2.24
C THR A 40 -23.85 22.83 -2.40
N GLY A 41 -24.96 23.56 -2.36
CA GLY A 41 -25.00 25.02 -2.52
C GLY A 41 -25.11 25.50 -3.99
N PRO A 42 -25.13 26.82 -4.23
CA PRO A 42 -25.39 27.41 -5.55
C PRO A 42 -24.38 27.00 -6.63
N TYR A 43 -23.15 26.67 -6.24
CA TYR A 43 -22.08 26.26 -7.16
C TYR A 43 -22.02 24.74 -7.39
N ALA A 44 -22.83 23.94 -6.69
CA ALA A 44 -22.87 22.47 -6.86
C ALA A 44 -23.03 21.98 -8.31
N PRO A 45 -23.79 22.65 -9.20
CA PRO A 45 -23.90 22.25 -10.60
C PRO A 45 -22.57 22.21 -11.35
N ASN A 46 -21.59 23.03 -10.94
CA ASN A 46 -20.24 23.04 -11.55
C ASN A 46 -19.30 22.03 -10.89
N GLY A 47 -19.39 21.86 -9.56
CA GLY A 47 -18.50 20.97 -8.80
C GLY A 47 -18.82 19.49 -8.95
N THR A 48 -20.11 19.15 -9.07
CA THR A 48 -20.59 17.77 -9.20
C THR A 48 -20.05 17.04 -10.44
N PRO A 49 -20.13 17.61 -11.67
CA PRO A 49 -19.61 16.94 -12.86
C PRO A 49 -18.09 16.79 -12.83
N TRP A 50 -17.36 17.79 -12.32
CA TRP A 50 -15.90 17.71 -12.16
C TRP A 50 -15.49 16.53 -11.27
N ALA A 51 -16.14 16.40 -10.12
CA ALA A 51 -15.80 15.37 -9.15
C ALA A 51 -16.19 13.96 -9.64
N ASN A 52 -17.30 13.82 -10.37
CA ASN A 52 -17.67 12.55 -11.02
C ASN A 52 -16.67 12.18 -12.10
N GLY A 53 -16.32 13.11 -13.00
CA GLY A 53 -15.34 12.86 -14.05
C GLY A 53 -13.98 12.44 -13.52
N LYS A 54 -13.49 13.08 -12.45
CA LYS A 54 -12.23 12.69 -11.80
C LYS A 54 -12.30 11.27 -11.23
N GLN A 55 -13.41 10.90 -10.58
CA GLN A 55 -13.59 9.54 -10.04
C GLN A 55 -13.67 8.49 -11.14
N ASP A 56 -14.42 8.76 -12.21
CA ASP A 56 -14.60 7.82 -13.31
C ASP A 56 -13.29 7.61 -14.08
N TYR A 57 -12.50 8.68 -14.27
CA TYR A 57 -11.17 8.58 -14.85
C TYR A 57 -10.23 7.70 -14.02
N LEU A 58 -10.16 7.92 -12.70
CA LEU A 58 -9.30 7.11 -11.82
C LEU A 58 -9.75 5.64 -11.79
N LYS A 59 -11.07 5.37 -11.80
CA LYS A 59 -11.59 4.01 -11.93
C LYS A 59 -11.19 3.37 -13.25
N MET A 60 -11.29 4.08 -14.37
CA MET A 60 -10.85 3.60 -15.67
C MET A 60 -9.35 3.27 -15.66
N ILE A 61 -8.52 4.10 -15.04
CA ILE A 61 -7.07 3.86 -14.94
C ILE A 61 -6.78 2.61 -14.09
N ASN A 62 -7.45 2.44 -12.94
CA ASN A 62 -7.25 1.27 -12.09
C ASN A 62 -7.77 -0.04 -12.70
N ALA A 63 -8.70 0.03 -13.66
CA ALA A 63 -9.25 -1.13 -14.36
C ALA A 63 -8.39 -1.60 -15.55
N ARG A 64 -7.31 -0.88 -15.88
CA ARG A 64 -6.32 -1.25 -16.89
C ARG A 64 -5.14 -1.96 -16.24
#